data_AF-E0I7D1-F1
#
_entry.id   AF-E0I7D1-F1
#
_cell.length_a   1.000
_cell.length_b   1.000
_cell.length_c   1.000
_cell.angle_alpha   90.00
_cell.angle_beta   90.00
_cell.angle_gamma   90.00
#
_symmetry.space_group_name_H-M   'P 1'
#
loop_
_entity.id
_entity.type
_entity.pdbx_description
1 polymer ?
#
loop_
_entity_poly.entity_id
_entity_poly.type
_entity_poly.pdbx_seq_one_letter_code
_entity_poly.pdbx_strand_id
1 'polypeptide(L)'
;MGTFSSKMKKPLITASVTAMLALGAVAAPAADVWAAQVGTATVQAGVNMRTQPSTAGSVIRLLKQGESIVVLEQTNAYWYKVQDSRGAIGYVSTSSQYLSVTSSGAPSQGNTNGTIVATVTLRTSPSTSGSAIGYLHKNDQVQVLSAPNAYWYEVADQQGRRGYISSQSKYVTVNGTVPGGSAGNGGGNPSTPDNGAGTGDNAAKIEQVIATGMKYLGTPYEFGSDRNTTTTFDCSDLVRTMFLEGIGLKLPADSRQQGEYVQNKGNAVTDWHQLKRGDLIFFMSYKGSSASAYAGIDKSKQKITHDGIYLGNGQVLHTYSKESGGVKISSIAGTHWEYRFVYGGSAL
;
A
#
# COMPACT_ATOMS: atom_id res chain seq x y z
N MET A 1 76.83 -22.24 -24.10
CA MET A 1 76.68 -23.09 -22.89
C MET A 1 77.39 -22.36 -21.76
N GLY A 2 76.64 -21.84 -20.76
CA GLY A 2 77.16 -20.97 -19.68
C GLY A 2 77.49 -19.54 -20.15
N THR A 3 77.36 -18.45 -19.39
CA THR A 3 77.07 -18.16 -17.97
C THR A 3 76.82 -16.64 -17.91
N PHE A 4 76.06 -16.11 -16.95
CA PHE A 4 76.46 -14.98 -16.10
C PHE A 4 75.37 -14.65 -15.06
N SER A 5 75.81 -14.70 -13.80
CA SER A 5 75.14 -14.30 -12.58
C SER A 5 75.56 -12.87 -12.23
N SER A 6 74.67 -12.03 -11.67
CA SER A 6 75.09 -10.93 -10.77
C SER A 6 73.91 -10.30 -10.02
N LYS A 7 74.21 -9.79 -8.83
CA LYS A 7 73.36 -9.50 -7.67
C LYS A 7 72.78 -8.07 -7.63
N MET A 8 71.66 -7.96 -6.88
CA MET A 8 71.18 -6.85 -6.03
C MET A 8 71.94 -5.52 -6.01
N LYS A 9 71.20 -4.39 -6.13
CA LYS A 9 71.35 -3.17 -5.30
C LYS A 9 70.01 -2.38 -5.18
N LYS A 10 69.50 -2.21 -3.96
CA LYS A 10 68.78 -0.99 -3.48
C LYS A 10 69.88 -0.05 -2.90
N PRO A 11 69.70 1.27 -2.61
CA PRO A 11 68.47 2.05 -2.38
C PRO A 11 68.47 3.47 -3.01
N LEU A 12 67.36 4.22 -2.89
CA LEU A 12 67.40 5.68 -2.80
C LEU A 12 66.20 6.21 -2.01
N ILE A 13 66.54 6.88 -0.91
CA ILE A 13 65.68 7.71 -0.05
C ILE A 13 66.02 9.17 -0.39
N THR A 14 65.02 10.04 -0.57
CA THR A 14 64.96 11.49 -0.21
C THR A 14 63.55 11.96 -0.63
N ALA A 15 62.55 12.04 0.28
CA ALA A 15 62.17 13.19 1.12
C ALA A 15 61.78 14.44 0.31
N SER A 16 60.73 15.24 0.53
CA SER A 16 59.52 15.30 1.36
C SER A 16 58.91 16.68 1.03
N VAL A 17 57.59 16.87 0.86
CA VAL A 17 56.77 17.99 1.42
C VAL A 17 55.27 17.69 1.17
N THR A 18 54.63 17.26 2.25
CA THR A 18 53.36 17.70 2.86
C THR A 18 52.25 18.37 2.01
N ALA A 19 51.06 17.74 2.02
CA ALA A 19 49.79 18.40 2.33
C ALA A 19 48.78 17.38 2.87
N MET A 20 48.25 17.64 4.08
CA MET A 20 47.24 16.84 4.77
C MET A 20 45.90 16.81 4.04
N LEU A 21 45.23 15.66 4.04
CA LEU A 21 43.78 15.60 4.27
C LEU A 21 43.42 14.26 4.94
N ALA A 22 42.89 14.39 6.15
CA ALA A 22 42.36 13.31 6.96
C ALA A 22 40.92 12.95 6.52
N LEU A 23 40.48 11.78 7.01
CA LEU A 23 39.12 11.23 7.06
C LEU A 23 38.59 10.51 5.80
N GLY A 24 38.79 9.20 5.77
CA GLY A 24 37.86 8.25 5.15
C GLY A 24 37.12 7.50 6.25
N ALA A 25 36.26 8.18 7.02
CA ALA A 25 35.26 7.49 7.81
C ALA A 25 34.28 6.83 6.84
N VAL A 26 34.13 5.51 6.91
CA VAL A 26 33.08 4.78 6.19
C VAL A 26 31.75 5.16 6.84
N ALA A 27 31.15 6.25 6.38
CA ALA A 27 29.77 6.54 6.67
C ALA A 27 28.93 5.50 5.92
N ALA A 28 28.25 4.63 6.66
CA ALA A 28 27.08 3.93 6.17
C ALA A 28 26.14 4.95 5.50
N PRO A 29 25.36 4.58 4.45
CA PRO A 29 24.28 5.46 4.03
C PRO A 29 23.33 5.61 5.22
N ALA A 30 23.39 6.78 5.83
CA ALA A 30 22.36 7.24 6.76
C ALA A 30 21.04 7.15 6.00
N ALA A 31 20.02 6.61 6.67
CA ALA A 31 18.66 6.64 6.18
C ALA A 31 18.32 8.06 5.75
N ASP A 32 18.11 8.27 4.45
CA ASP A 32 17.56 9.53 3.97
C ASP A 32 16.19 9.69 4.60
N VAL A 33 16.12 10.62 5.55
CA VAL A 33 14.88 11.13 6.11
C VAL A 33 14.17 11.85 4.96
N TRP A 34 13.20 11.20 4.32
CA TRP A 34 12.48 11.81 3.21
C TRP A 34 11.47 12.85 3.72
N ALA A 35 11.60 14.02 3.11
CA ALA A 35 10.90 15.25 3.40
C ALA A 35 9.42 15.23 2.99
N ALA A 36 8.70 16.18 3.60
CA ALA A 36 7.29 16.49 3.51
C ALA A 36 6.61 16.35 2.13
N GLN A 37 5.38 15.79 2.15
CA GLN A 37 4.39 15.85 1.08
C GLN A 37 4.03 17.31 0.75
N VAL A 38 4.03 17.68 -0.54
CA VAL A 38 3.96 19.09 -0.98
C VAL A 38 2.52 19.62 -1.17
N GLY A 39 1.51 18.76 -1.35
CA GLY A 39 0.09 19.19 -1.38
C GLY A 39 -0.78 18.49 -2.43
N THR A 40 -1.93 19.08 -2.77
CA THR A 40 -2.74 18.69 -3.93
C THR A 40 -2.53 19.71 -5.05
N ALA A 41 -2.64 19.28 -6.31
CA ALA A 41 -2.52 20.16 -7.45
C ALA A 41 -3.70 20.00 -8.41
N THR A 42 -4.15 21.10 -8.99
CA THR A 42 -5.14 21.11 -10.07
C THR A 42 -4.45 21.38 -11.40
N VAL A 43 -4.70 20.52 -12.38
CA VAL A 43 -4.13 20.66 -13.73
C VAL A 43 -4.78 21.85 -14.44
N GLN A 44 -3.99 22.88 -14.75
CA GLN A 44 -4.43 24.12 -15.42
C GLN A 44 -4.45 23.99 -16.94
N ALA A 45 -3.55 23.17 -17.48
CA ALA A 45 -3.48 22.83 -18.90
C ALA A 45 -2.99 21.38 -19.03
N GLY A 46 -3.42 20.68 -20.09
CA GLY A 46 -3.12 19.25 -20.25
C GLY A 46 -1.62 18.96 -20.16
N VAL A 47 -1.23 18.00 -19.30
CA VAL A 47 0.17 17.69 -19.01
C VAL A 47 0.44 16.20 -19.03
N ASN A 48 1.54 15.80 -19.66
CA ASN A 48 1.95 14.40 -19.74
C ASN A 48 2.58 13.95 -18.41
N MET A 49 1.95 12.98 -17.77
CA MET A 49 2.54 12.23 -16.65
C MET A 49 3.48 11.17 -17.21
N ARG A 50 4.73 11.15 -16.73
CA ARG A 50 5.81 10.32 -17.26
C ARG A 50 6.36 9.33 -16.23
N THR A 51 7.05 8.31 -16.70
CA THR A 51 7.69 7.27 -15.88
C THR A 51 8.94 7.74 -15.15
N GLN A 52 9.58 8.84 -15.59
CA GLN A 52 10.79 9.41 -15.01
C GLN A 52 10.69 10.94 -14.96
N PRO A 53 11.44 11.62 -14.06
CA PRO A 53 11.52 13.08 -14.00
C PRO A 53 12.39 13.65 -15.14
N SER A 54 12.01 13.32 -16.38
CA SER A 54 12.70 13.71 -17.60
C SER A 54 11.74 13.68 -18.79
N THR A 55 11.97 14.54 -19.78
CA THR A 55 11.23 14.54 -21.05
C THR A 55 11.52 13.29 -21.89
N ALA A 56 12.61 12.57 -21.61
CA ALA A 56 12.93 11.28 -22.20
C ALA A 56 12.12 10.10 -21.59
N GLY A 57 11.45 10.31 -20.45
CA GLY A 57 10.61 9.29 -19.83
C GLY A 57 9.35 9.02 -20.64
N SER A 58 8.95 7.76 -20.78
CA SER A 58 7.73 7.36 -21.46
C SER A 58 6.50 8.03 -20.82
N VAL A 59 5.54 8.43 -21.66
CA VAL A 59 4.27 9.00 -21.19
C VAL A 59 3.39 7.87 -20.65
N ILE A 60 3.04 7.95 -19.37
CA ILE A 60 2.05 7.08 -18.73
C ILE A 60 0.67 7.48 -19.23
N ARG A 61 0.36 8.78 -19.18
CA ARG A 61 -0.87 9.36 -19.73
C ARG A 61 -0.82 10.88 -19.80
N LEU A 62 -1.77 11.45 -20.53
CA LEU A 62 -2.13 12.85 -20.43
C LEU A 62 -3.12 13.07 -19.27
N LEU A 63 -2.75 13.94 -18.33
CA LEU A 63 -3.66 14.50 -17.33
C LEU A 63 -4.40 15.67 -17.97
N LYS A 64 -5.73 15.72 -17.83
CA LYS A 64 -6.58 16.72 -18.48
C LYS A 64 -6.69 17.98 -17.62
N GLN A 65 -6.95 19.12 -18.27
CA GLN A 65 -7.29 20.35 -17.54
C GLN A 65 -8.48 20.11 -16.60
N GLY A 66 -8.37 20.63 -15.37
CA GLY A 66 -9.33 20.43 -14.28
C GLY A 66 -9.11 19.14 -13.47
N GLU A 67 -8.22 18.23 -13.89
CA GLU A 67 -7.92 17.01 -13.13
C GLU A 67 -7.17 17.35 -11.83
N SER A 68 -7.58 16.73 -10.72
CA SER A 68 -6.90 16.86 -9.42
C SER A 68 -5.93 15.71 -9.21
N ILE A 69 -4.71 16.04 -8.75
CA ILE A 69 -3.64 15.08 -8.48
C ILE A 69 -3.01 15.35 -7.12
N VAL A 70 -2.41 14.32 -6.51
CA VAL A 70 -1.66 14.46 -5.26
C VAL A 70 -0.19 14.68 -5.60
N VAL A 71 0.43 15.72 -5.04
CA VAL A 71 1.87 15.95 -5.15
C VAL A 71 2.57 15.28 -3.98
N LEU A 72 3.29 14.19 -4.29
CA LEU A 72 4.00 13.39 -3.31
C LEU A 72 5.31 14.06 -2.89
N GLU A 73 6.07 14.57 -3.86
CA GLU A 73 7.34 15.27 -3.63
C GLU A 73 7.68 16.19 -4.82
N GLN A 74 8.55 17.17 -4.58
CA GLN A 74 9.27 17.85 -5.65
C GLN A 74 10.62 17.16 -5.86
N THR A 75 10.67 16.28 -6.87
CA THR A 75 11.87 15.48 -7.16
C THR A 75 13.06 16.34 -7.57
N ASN A 76 12.82 17.46 -8.28
CA ASN A 76 13.83 18.49 -8.55
C ASN A 76 13.14 19.81 -8.98
N ALA A 77 13.93 20.80 -9.41
CA ALA A 77 13.43 22.11 -9.85
C ALA A 77 12.34 22.04 -10.95
N TYR A 78 12.32 20.97 -11.75
CA TYR A 78 11.48 20.83 -12.95
C TYR A 78 10.40 19.75 -12.86
N TRP A 79 10.45 18.87 -11.86
CA TRP A 79 9.58 17.70 -11.77
C TRP A 79 8.99 17.50 -10.37
N TYR A 80 7.66 17.33 -10.34
CA TYR A 80 6.94 16.77 -9.21
C TYR A 80 6.73 15.28 -9.43
N LYS A 81 6.87 14.51 -8.35
CA LYS A 81 6.31 13.16 -8.28
C LYS A 81 4.87 13.29 -7.81
N VAL A 82 3.95 12.69 -8.53
CA VAL A 82 2.52 12.83 -8.31
C VAL A 82 1.81 11.50 -8.35
N GLN A 83 0.63 11.45 -7.75
CA GLN A 83 -0.30 10.35 -7.85
C GLN A 83 -1.61 10.85 -8.45
N ASP A 84 -2.09 10.20 -9.51
CA ASP A 84 -3.39 10.53 -10.10
C ASP A 84 -4.55 9.95 -9.27
N SER A 85 -5.79 10.31 -9.62
CA SER A 85 -7.01 9.81 -8.98
C SER A 85 -7.21 8.29 -9.12
N ARG A 86 -6.47 7.65 -10.04
CA ARG A 86 -6.49 6.21 -10.29
C ARG A 86 -5.33 5.51 -9.58
N GLY A 87 -4.59 6.24 -8.75
CA GLY A 87 -3.47 5.74 -7.94
C GLY A 87 -2.16 5.58 -8.71
N ALA A 88 -2.11 5.91 -10.00
CA ALA A 88 -0.90 5.79 -10.80
C ALA A 88 0.12 6.88 -10.41
N ILE A 89 1.35 6.45 -10.14
CA ILE A 89 2.44 7.34 -9.76
C ILE A 89 3.28 7.66 -10.99
N GLY A 90 3.57 8.94 -11.16
CA GLY A 90 4.45 9.39 -12.23
C GLY A 90 5.03 10.76 -11.93
N TYR A 91 5.67 11.32 -12.94
CA TYR A 91 6.34 12.61 -12.86
C TYR A 91 5.69 13.58 -13.83
N VAL A 92 5.43 14.80 -13.34
CA VAL A 92 4.85 15.90 -14.10
C VAL A 92 5.68 17.15 -13.90
N SER A 93 5.62 18.08 -14.85
CA SER A 93 6.39 19.32 -14.76
C SER A 93 5.97 20.16 -13.55
N THR A 94 6.93 20.81 -12.88
CA THR A 94 6.68 21.79 -11.81
C THR A 94 6.11 23.11 -12.32
N SER A 95 6.03 23.30 -13.63
CA SER A 95 5.64 24.57 -14.22
C SER A 95 4.19 24.94 -13.89
N SER A 96 4.01 26.18 -13.42
CA SER A 96 2.71 26.77 -13.08
C SER A 96 1.74 26.87 -14.27
N GLN A 97 2.25 26.76 -15.50
CA GLN A 97 1.41 26.68 -16.71
C GLN A 97 0.55 25.40 -16.74
N TYR A 98 1.04 24.32 -16.12
CA TYR A 98 0.39 23.01 -16.13
C TYR A 98 -0.29 22.69 -14.81
N LEU A 99 0.29 23.13 -13.69
CA LEU A 99 -0.19 22.79 -12.35
C LEU A 99 -0.35 24.03 -11.49
N SER A 100 -1.52 24.16 -10.87
CA SER A 100 -1.69 25.01 -9.70
C SER A 100 -1.55 24.12 -8.47
N VAL A 101 -0.38 24.13 -7.87
CA VAL A 101 -0.11 23.41 -6.62
C VAL A 101 -0.71 24.23 -5.50
N THR A 102 -1.73 23.68 -4.84
CA THR A 102 -2.12 24.18 -3.53
C THR A 102 -1.11 23.59 -2.56
N SER A 103 0.00 24.29 -2.36
CA SER A 103 0.84 24.03 -1.21
C SER A 103 -0.03 24.29 0.01
N SER A 104 -0.53 23.22 0.60
CA SER A 104 -1.10 23.29 1.94
C SER A 104 0.10 23.62 2.84
N GLY A 105 0.35 24.92 3.01
CA GLY A 105 1.18 25.42 4.09
C GLY A 105 0.74 24.78 5.39
N ALA A 106 1.66 24.71 6.36
CA ALA A 106 1.40 24.17 7.69
C ALA A 106 -0.04 24.51 8.13
N PRO A 107 -0.83 23.53 8.64
CA PRO A 107 -2.14 23.83 9.17
C PRO A 107 -1.98 24.96 10.18
N SER A 108 -2.71 26.07 9.99
CA SER A 108 -2.82 27.04 11.06
C SER A 108 -3.42 26.29 12.25
N GLN A 109 -2.83 26.47 13.43
CA GLN A 109 -3.40 25.97 14.67
C GLN A 109 -4.87 26.40 14.73
N GLY A 110 -5.80 25.43 14.67
CA GLY A 110 -7.24 25.72 14.76
C GLY A 110 -8.18 24.80 13.99
N ASN A 111 -7.69 24.03 13.01
CA ASN A 111 -8.55 23.20 12.15
C ASN A 111 -8.46 21.69 12.44
N THR A 112 -8.40 21.31 13.71
CA THR A 112 -8.41 19.90 14.13
C THR A 112 -9.85 19.40 14.19
N ASN A 113 -10.15 18.36 13.42
CA ASN A 113 -11.46 17.70 13.40
C ASN A 113 -11.36 16.23 13.86
N GLY A 114 -10.21 15.80 14.40
CA GLY A 114 -10.04 14.46 14.95
C GLY A 114 -9.25 14.44 16.25
N THR A 115 -9.60 13.51 17.14
CA THR A 115 -8.89 13.24 18.40
C THR A 115 -8.48 11.77 18.46
N ILE A 116 -7.20 11.53 18.72
CA ILE A 116 -6.65 10.18 18.89
C ILE A 116 -7.10 9.59 20.24
N VAL A 117 -7.70 8.41 20.22
CA VAL A 117 -8.28 7.74 21.41
C VAL A 117 -7.31 6.73 22.03
N ALA A 118 -6.46 6.12 21.21
CA ALA A 118 -5.41 5.20 21.62
C ALA A 118 -4.20 5.34 20.68
N THR A 119 -3.00 5.01 21.17
CA THR A 119 -1.77 5.10 20.38
C THR A 119 -1.94 4.40 19.03
N VAL A 120 -1.67 5.14 17.95
CA VAL A 120 -1.81 4.66 16.57
C VAL A 120 -0.56 4.98 15.78
N THR A 121 -0.13 4.05 14.94
CA THR A 121 1.00 4.27 14.04
C THR A 121 0.59 5.18 12.89
N LEU A 122 1.36 6.24 12.68
CA LEU A 122 1.26 7.09 11.50
C LEU A 122 2.11 6.47 10.38
N ARG A 123 1.52 6.27 9.19
CA ARG A 123 2.14 5.52 8.08
C ARG A 123 2.24 6.31 6.80
N THR A 124 3.16 5.91 5.92
CA THR A 124 3.36 6.52 4.58
C THR A 124 2.27 6.21 3.55
N SER A 125 1.44 5.19 3.79
CA SER A 125 0.33 4.79 2.89
C SER A 125 -0.86 4.27 3.70
N PRO A 126 -2.09 4.24 3.14
CA PRO A 126 -3.29 3.73 3.82
C PRO A 126 -3.29 2.20 3.90
N SER A 127 -2.23 1.64 4.48
CA SER A 127 -1.96 0.20 4.55
C SER A 127 -1.08 -0.06 5.77
N THR A 128 -1.32 -1.19 6.45
CA THR A 128 -0.45 -1.65 7.55
C THR A 128 0.94 -2.09 7.09
N SER A 129 1.17 -2.21 5.78
CA SER A 129 2.49 -2.45 5.21
C SER A 129 3.24 -1.15 4.88
N GLY A 130 2.58 0.01 4.97
CA GLY A 130 3.24 1.31 4.86
C GLY A 130 4.24 1.51 6.00
N SER A 131 5.40 2.06 5.68
CA SER A 131 6.45 2.39 6.65
C SER A 131 5.88 3.28 7.76
N ALA A 132 6.22 2.97 9.01
CA ALA A 132 5.88 3.82 10.14
C ALA A 132 6.74 5.08 10.07
N ILE A 133 6.09 6.25 10.05
CA ILE A 133 6.76 7.54 10.16
C ILE A 133 6.74 8.07 11.60
N GLY A 134 5.93 7.46 12.46
CA GLY A 134 5.88 7.76 13.88
C GLY A 134 4.64 7.18 14.54
N TYR A 135 4.36 7.68 15.74
CA TYR A 135 3.15 7.38 16.49
C TYR A 135 2.42 8.68 16.80
N LEU A 136 1.09 8.59 16.82
CA LEU A 136 0.23 9.56 17.47
C LEU A 136 -0.31 8.93 18.75
N HIS A 137 -0.31 9.69 19.81
CA HIS A 137 -0.66 9.25 21.15
C HIS A 137 -2.08 9.67 21.52
N LYS A 138 -2.62 9.02 22.55
CA LYS A 138 -3.95 9.36 23.08
C LYS A 138 -4.03 10.85 23.41
N ASN A 139 -5.14 11.47 23.01
CA ASN A 139 -5.48 12.89 23.08
C ASN A 139 -4.79 13.81 22.07
N ASP A 140 -3.88 13.29 21.24
CA ASP A 140 -3.32 14.08 20.13
C ASP A 140 -4.46 14.56 19.23
N GLN A 141 -4.42 15.85 18.89
CA GLN A 141 -5.36 16.46 17.96
C GLN A 141 -4.81 16.38 16.56
N VAL A 142 -5.66 15.99 15.62
CA VAL A 142 -5.31 15.88 14.21
C VAL A 142 -6.34 16.59 13.33
N GLN A 143 -5.90 16.99 12.16
CA GLN A 143 -6.78 17.34 11.06
C GLN A 143 -6.89 16.12 10.14
N VAL A 144 -8.07 15.53 10.05
CA VAL A 144 -8.45 14.55 9.02
C VAL A 144 -8.65 15.30 7.71
N LEU A 145 -7.82 14.97 6.74
CA LEU A 145 -7.73 15.62 5.43
C LEU A 145 -8.51 14.84 4.38
N SER A 146 -8.47 13.51 4.45
CA SER A 146 -9.20 12.64 3.54
C SER A 146 -9.47 11.25 4.15
N ALA A 147 -10.42 10.53 3.57
CA ALA A 147 -10.68 9.12 3.84
C ALA A 147 -10.46 8.30 2.54
N PRO A 148 -9.23 7.95 2.17
CA PRO A 148 -8.93 7.24 0.92
C PRO A 148 -9.68 5.91 0.77
N ASN A 149 -10.10 5.31 1.89
CA ASN A 149 -11.05 4.21 1.93
C ASN A 149 -11.72 4.16 3.33
N ALA A 150 -12.61 3.20 3.54
CA ALA A 150 -13.36 3.06 4.80
C ALA A 150 -12.49 2.78 6.05
N TYR A 151 -11.23 2.37 5.89
CA TYR A 151 -10.36 1.89 6.98
C TYR A 151 -9.20 2.82 7.32
N TRP A 152 -8.99 3.87 6.53
CA TRP A 152 -7.85 4.77 6.70
C TRP A 152 -8.28 6.23 6.59
N TYR A 153 -7.76 7.04 7.49
CA TYR A 153 -7.77 8.48 7.38
C TYR A 153 -6.38 8.98 7.02
N GLU A 154 -6.30 9.90 6.08
CA GLU A 154 -5.15 10.77 5.93
C GLU A 154 -5.28 11.92 6.94
N VAL A 155 -4.25 12.12 7.76
CA VAL A 155 -4.25 13.11 8.83
C VAL A 155 -3.00 13.98 8.77
N ALA A 156 -3.13 15.22 9.24
CA ALA A 156 -2.02 16.06 9.67
C ALA A 156 -2.05 16.18 11.21
N ASP A 157 -0.89 16.03 11.85
CA ASP A 157 -0.74 16.35 13.26
C ASP A 157 -0.43 17.84 13.51
N GLN A 158 -0.36 18.23 14.78
CA GLN A 158 -0.06 19.61 15.19
C GLN A 158 1.34 20.09 14.79
N GLN A 159 2.25 19.16 14.48
CA GLN A 159 3.61 19.43 14.01
C GLN A 159 3.66 19.54 12.47
N GLY A 160 2.51 19.40 11.80
CA GLY A 160 2.39 19.42 10.34
C GLY A 160 2.82 18.12 9.67
N ARG A 161 3.11 17.05 10.43
CA ARG A 161 3.43 15.74 9.85
C ARG A 161 2.16 15.13 9.29
N ARG A 162 2.21 14.72 8.02
CA ARG A 162 1.10 14.07 7.31
C ARG A 162 1.36 12.58 7.17
N GLY A 163 0.30 11.80 7.29
CA GLY A 163 0.34 10.37 7.03
C GLY A 163 -1.02 9.73 7.19
N TYR A 164 -1.04 8.40 7.16
CA TYR A 164 -2.26 7.63 7.24
C TYR A 164 -2.36 6.91 8.59
N ILE A 165 -3.53 6.97 9.19
CA ILE A 165 -3.89 6.23 10.41
C ILE A 165 -5.13 5.38 10.16
N SER A 166 -5.33 4.36 10.98
CA SER A 166 -6.57 3.57 10.96
C SER A 166 -7.77 4.46 11.31
N SER A 167 -8.86 4.35 10.53
CA SER A 167 -10.12 5.04 10.79
C SER A 167 -10.97 4.40 11.89
N GLN A 168 -10.51 3.27 12.46
CA GLN A 168 -11.26 2.57 13.50
C GLN A 168 -11.46 3.48 14.72
N SER A 169 -12.69 3.50 15.24
CA SER A 169 -13.09 4.33 16.39
C SER A 169 -12.26 4.07 17.66
N LYS A 170 -11.63 2.90 17.78
CA LYS A 170 -10.70 2.57 18.86
C LYS A 170 -9.40 3.41 18.83
N TYR A 171 -9.04 3.95 17.67
CA TYR A 171 -7.82 4.76 17.48
C TYR A 171 -8.12 6.24 17.32
N VAL A 172 -9.22 6.61 16.68
CA VAL A 172 -9.52 8.02 16.36
C VAL A 172 -11.02 8.28 16.38
N THR A 173 -11.39 9.43 16.91
CA THR A 173 -12.74 10.00 16.83
C THR A 173 -12.68 11.23 15.95
N VAL A 174 -13.68 11.43 15.10
CA VAL A 174 -13.74 12.54 14.14
C VAL A 174 -15.02 13.33 14.38
N ASN A 175 -14.88 14.65 14.48
CA ASN A 175 -15.97 15.59 14.67
C ASN A 175 -16.24 16.29 13.33
N GLY A 176 -17.44 16.09 12.78
CA GLY A 176 -17.86 16.69 11.50
C GLY A 176 -17.66 15.78 10.29
N THR A 177 -17.88 16.32 9.10
CA THR A 177 -17.80 15.59 7.82
C THR A 177 -16.36 15.50 7.31
N VAL A 178 -15.89 14.28 7.04
CA VAL A 178 -14.57 14.03 6.42
C VAL A 178 -14.65 14.29 4.91
N PRO A 179 -13.80 15.17 4.35
CA PRO A 179 -13.73 15.36 2.90
C PRO A 179 -13.35 14.06 2.18
N GLY A 180 -14.15 13.64 1.20
CA GLY A 180 -13.86 12.46 0.37
C GLY A 180 -14.21 11.10 0.98
N GLY A 181 -14.83 11.05 2.17
CA GLY A 181 -15.39 9.81 2.70
C GLY A 181 -16.73 9.49 2.05
N SER A 182 -16.84 8.33 1.39
CA SER A 182 -18.15 7.73 1.15
C SER A 182 -18.75 7.42 2.53
N ALA A 183 -19.83 8.13 2.88
CA ALA A 183 -20.46 8.07 4.17
C ALA A 183 -21.05 6.67 4.43
N GLY A 184 -20.30 5.81 5.11
CA GLY A 184 -20.84 4.63 5.78
C GLY A 184 -21.56 5.06 7.05
N ASN A 185 -22.75 5.64 6.92
CA ASN A 185 -23.59 5.96 8.07
C ASN A 185 -24.22 4.68 8.61
N GLY A 186 -23.77 4.22 9.78
CA GLY A 186 -24.38 3.13 10.51
C GLY A 186 -25.61 3.62 11.27
N GLY A 187 -26.77 3.02 10.99
CA GLY A 187 -27.96 3.11 11.85
C GLY A 187 -29.29 3.07 11.11
N GLY A 188 -29.85 1.87 10.91
CA GLY A 188 -31.26 1.69 10.55
C GLY A 188 -31.59 0.33 9.95
N ASN A 189 -32.38 -0.47 10.67
CA ASN A 189 -33.07 -1.69 10.20
C ASN A 189 -34.51 -1.66 10.77
N PRO A 190 -35.53 -2.36 10.22
CA PRO A 190 -35.81 -2.83 8.85
C PRO A 190 -37.12 -2.23 8.29
N SER A 191 -37.27 -2.17 6.95
CA SER A 191 -38.57 -2.37 6.29
C SER A 191 -38.40 -2.77 4.80
N THR A 192 -38.59 -4.08 4.58
CA THR A 192 -39.18 -4.83 3.43
C THR A 192 -39.62 -4.10 2.14
N PRO A 193 -39.78 -4.81 1.00
CA PRO A 193 -38.75 -5.28 0.07
C PRO A 193 -39.03 -4.77 -1.36
N ASP A 194 -38.04 -4.19 -2.06
CA ASP A 194 -38.20 -3.91 -3.49
C ASP A 194 -37.21 -4.72 -4.34
N ASN A 195 -37.77 -5.33 -5.37
CA ASN A 195 -37.21 -6.39 -6.19
C ASN A 195 -36.19 -5.81 -7.19
N GLY A 196 -34.91 -5.89 -6.83
CA GLY A 196 -33.76 -5.61 -7.71
C GLY A 196 -32.58 -6.52 -7.41
N ALA A 197 -32.83 -7.82 -7.27
CA ALA A 197 -31.88 -8.81 -6.75
C ALA A 197 -30.72 -9.09 -7.73
N GLY A 198 -29.51 -8.72 -7.34
CA GLY A 198 -28.29 -9.26 -7.96
C GLY A 198 -27.01 -8.48 -7.65
N THR A 199 -27.04 -7.16 -7.78
CA THR A 199 -25.81 -6.33 -7.67
C THR A 199 -25.72 -5.53 -6.37
N GLY A 200 -26.84 -5.01 -5.85
CA GLY A 200 -26.88 -4.28 -4.57
C GLY A 200 -26.61 -5.16 -3.36
N ASP A 201 -27.22 -6.35 -3.32
CA ASP A 201 -27.06 -7.31 -2.21
C ASP A 201 -25.63 -7.85 -2.11
N ASN A 202 -24.98 -8.09 -3.25
CA ASN A 202 -23.61 -8.59 -3.28
C ASN A 202 -22.62 -7.53 -2.82
N ALA A 203 -22.81 -6.26 -3.18
CA ALA A 203 -21.97 -5.16 -2.67
C ALA A 203 -22.07 -5.04 -1.14
N ALA A 204 -23.28 -5.10 -0.58
CA ALA A 204 -23.48 -5.08 0.88
C ALA A 204 -22.83 -6.29 1.57
N LYS A 205 -22.98 -7.50 1.00
CA LYS A 205 -22.31 -8.72 1.48
C LYS A 205 -20.79 -8.60 1.44
N ILE A 206 -20.22 -8.05 0.36
CA ILE A 206 -18.78 -7.81 0.24
C ILE A 206 -18.28 -6.91 1.37
N GLU A 207 -18.99 -5.80 1.65
CA GLU A 207 -18.59 -4.92 2.74
C GLU A 207 -18.74 -5.58 4.12
N GLN A 208 -19.72 -6.46 4.33
CA GLN A 208 -19.84 -7.25 5.56
C GLN A 208 -18.65 -8.22 5.72
N VAL A 209 -18.28 -8.94 4.66
CA VAL A 209 -17.11 -9.84 4.64
C VAL A 209 -15.83 -9.09 4.97
N ILE A 210 -15.60 -7.94 4.33
CA ILE A 210 -14.39 -7.14 4.57
C ILE A 210 -14.42 -6.53 5.97
N ALA A 211 -15.55 -5.99 6.43
CA ALA A 211 -15.69 -5.46 7.78
C ALA A 211 -15.39 -6.51 8.85
N THR A 212 -15.81 -7.76 8.65
CA THR A 212 -15.45 -8.89 9.52
C THR A 212 -13.95 -9.10 9.56
N GLY A 213 -13.27 -9.20 8.40
CA GLY A 213 -11.81 -9.38 8.36
C GLY A 213 -11.03 -8.24 9.04
N MET A 214 -11.53 -7.02 8.95
CA MET A 214 -10.89 -5.84 9.55
C MET A 214 -10.95 -5.82 11.08
N LYS A 215 -11.88 -6.56 11.71
CA LYS A 215 -11.90 -6.77 13.16
C LYS A 215 -10.64 -7.50 13.65
N TYR A 216 -10.08 -8.35 12.79
CA TYR A 216 -8.95 -9.21 13.12
C TYR A 216 -7.59 -8.62 12.78
N LEU A 217 -7.49 -7.35 12.35
CA LEU A 217 -6.19 -6.71 12.10
C LEU A 217 -5.25 -6.88 13.30
N GLY A 218 -4.07 -7.45 13.04
CA GLY A 218 -3.05 -7.77 14.05
C GLY A 218 -3.15 -9.16 14.67
N THR A 219 -4.23 -9.93 14.44
CA THR A 219 -4.34 -11.31 14.92
C THR A 219 -3.15 -12.14 14.40
N PRO A 220 -2.40 -12.85 15.27
CA PRO A 220 -1.17 -13.54 14.87
C PRO A 220 -1.38 -14.61 13.79
N TYR A 221 -0.35 -14.79 12.96
CA TYR A 221 -0.32 -15.85 11.97
C TYR A 221 0.05 -17.21 12.59
N GLU A 222 -0.69 -18.26 12.23
CA GLU A 222 -0.34 -19.64 12.52
C GLU A 222 -0.69 -20.53 11.32
N PHE A 223 0.32 -21.18 10.74
CA PHE A 223 0.11 -22.11 9.63
C PHE A 223 -0.76 -23.29 10.08
N GLY A 224 -1.88 -23.52 9.40
CA GLY A 224 -2.81 -24.58 9.79
C GLY A 224 -3.54 -24.30 11.10
N SER A 225 -3.81 -23.01 11.41
CA SER A 225 -4.59 -22.56 12.57
C SER A 225 -5.84 -23.40 12.84
N ASP A 226 -6.29 -23.47 14.09
CA ASP A 226 -7.56 -24.15 14.40
C ASP A 226 -8.75 -23.30 13.93
N ARG A 227 -9.51 -23.83 12.97
CA ARG A 227 -10.68 -23.19 12.31
C ARG A 227 -11.86 -22.96 13.26
N ASN A 228 -11.77 -23.40 14.52
CA ASN A 228 -12.80 -23.22 15.54
C ASN A 228 -12.50 -22.06 16.50
N THR A 229 -11.36 -21.38 16.34
CA THR A 229 -10.95 -20.23 17.15
C THR A 229 -10.44 -19.10 16.27
N THR A 230 -10.51 -17.87 16.78
CA THR A 230 -10.01 -16.66 16.11
C THR A 230 -8.77 -16.09 16.80
N THR A 231 -8.09 -16.90 17.63
CA THR A 231 -6.88 -16.50 18.36
C THR A 231 -5.66 -16.35 17.44
N THR A 232 -5.62 -17.14 16.37
CA THR A 232 -4.60 -17.13 15.32
C THR A 232 -5.27 -17.45 13.98
N PHE A 233 -4.62 -17.11 12.87
CA PHE A 233 -5.10 -17.45 11.53
C PHE A 233 -3.97 -17.87 10.60
N ASP A 234 -4.21 -18.82 9.71
CA ASP A 234 -3.56 -18.83 8.40
C ASP A 234 -4.37 -18.04 7.35
N CYS A 235 -3.80 -17.93 6.15
CA CYS A 235 -4.41 -17.19 5.04
C CYS A 235 -5.84 -17.64 4.72
N SER A 236 -6.02 -18.95 4.49
CA SER A 236 -7.29 -19.53 4.08
C SER A 236 -8.32 -19.55 5.20
N ASP A 237 -7.88 -19.68 6.46
CA ASP A 237 -8.75 -19.63 7.63
C ASP A 237 -9.29 -18.23 7.89
N LEU A 238 -8.46 -17.19 7.71
CA LEU A 238 -8.92 -15.81 7.74
C LEU A 238 -10.00 -15.58 6.68
N VAL A 239 -9.74 -15.93 5.42
CA VAL A 239 -10.70 -15.75 4.33
C VAL A 239 -12.00 -16.53 4.61
N ARG A 240 -11.88 -17.79 5.03
CA ARG A 240 -13.02 -18.62 5.43
C ARG A 240 -13.85 -17.97 6.53
N THR A 241 -13.20 -17.47 7.58
CA THR A 241 -13.84 -16.82 8.73
C THR A 241 -14.57 -15.54 8.31
N MET A 242 -13.95 -14.73 7.44
CA MET A 242 -14.56 -13.51 6.89
C MET A 242 -15.90 -13.79 6.21
N PHE A 243 -15.97 -14.82 5.36
CA PHE A 243 -17.20 -15.21 4.66
C PHE A 243 -18.22 -15.90 5.58
N LEU A 244 -17.75 -16.78 6.47
CA LEU A 244 -18.62 -17.53 7.37
C LEU A 244 -19.31 -16.60 8.37
N GLU A 245 -18.56 -15.77 9.08
CA GLU A 245 -19.14 -14.85 10.06
C GLU A 245 -19.80 -13.63 9.41
N GLY A 246 -19.25 -13.14 8.29
CA GLY A 246 -19.79 -11.96 7.61
C GLY A 246 -21.15 -12.22 6.99
N ILE A 247 -21.32 -13.36 6.31
CA ILE A 247 -22.51 -13.61 5.48
C ILE A 247 -23.03 -15.06 5.54
N GLY A 248 -22.48 -15.90 6.42
CA GLY A 248 -22.88 -17.31 6.53
C GLY A 248 -22.35 -18.22 5.42
N LEU A 249 -21.46 -17.74 4.54
CA LEU A 249 -20.92 -18.55 3.44
C LEU A 249 -19.70 -19.34 3.92
N LYS A 250 -19.86 -20.66 4.05
CA LYS A 250 -18.79 -21.57 4.44
C LYS A 250 -17.96 -21.98 3.20
N LEU A 251 -16.88 -21.25 2.93
CA LEU A 251 -15.91 -21.62 1.88
C LEU A 251 -15.20 -22.96 2.19
N PRO A 252 -14.39 -23.53 1.28
CA PRO A 252 -13.51 -24.67 1.58
C PRO A 252 -12.38 -24.35 2.57
N ALA A 253 -11.71 -25.39 3.10
CA ALA A 253 -10.84 -25.26 4.28
C ALA A 253 -9.44 -24.71 3.98
N ASP A 254 -8.93 -24.93 2.77
CA ASP A 254 -7.60 -24.49 2.35
C ASP A 254 -7.63 -23.67 1.06
N SER A 255 -6.60 -22.85 0.85
CA SER A 255 -6.52 -21.87 -0.23
C SER A 255 -6.62 -22.47 -1.64
N ARG A 256 -6.22 -23.73 -1.84
CA ARG A 256 -6.34 -24.40 -3.14
C ARG A 256 -7.79 -24.71 -3.45
N GLN A 257 -8.50 -25.29 -2.50
CA GLN A 257 -9.92 -25.58 -2.65
C GLN A 257 -10.76 -24.29 -2.75
N GLN A 258 -10.36 -23.22 -2.05
CA GLN A 258 -10.97 -21.89 -2.24
C GLN A 258 -10.72 -21.34 -3.65
N GLY A 259 -9.52 -21.55 -4.18
CA GLY A 259 -9.18 -21.24 -5.57
C GLY A 259 -10.04 -22.00 -6.58
N GLU A 260 -10.15 -23.33 -6.42
CA GLU A 260 -11.01 -24.18 -7.24
C GLU A 260 -12.48 -23.75 -7.17
N TYR A 261 -12.96 -23.40 -5.97
CA TYR A 261 -14.33 -22.88 -5.78
C TYR A 261 -14.58 -21.62 -6.61
N VAL A 262 -13.63 -20.68 -6.64
CA VAL A 262 -13.73 -19.45 -7.45
C VAL A 262 -13.61 -19.77 -8.95
N GLN A 263 -12.67 -20.63 -9.36
CA GLN A 263 -12.53 -21.02 -10.77
C GLN A 263 -13.80 -21.68 -11.31
N ASN A 264 -14.44 -22.55 -10.53
CA ASN A 264 -15.67 -23.25 -10.92
C ASN A 264 -16.87 -22.30 -11.10
N LYS A 265 -16.83 -21.07 -10.56
CA LYS A 265 -17.83 -20.02 -10.83
C LYS A 265 -17.64 -19.35 -12.19
N GLY A 266 -16.50 -19.55 -12.86
CA GLY A 266 -16.26 -19.04 -14.21
C GLY A 266 -15.99 -17.53 -14.31
N ASN A 267 -15.65 -16.88 -13.19
CA ASN A 267 -15.41 -15.43 -13.12
C ASN A 267 -13.94 -15.05 -12.85
N ALA A 268 -13.02 -16.02 -12.88
CA ALA A 268 -11.63 -15.80 -12.52
C ALA A 268 -10.87 -15.00 -13.58
N VAL A 269 -10.07 -14.03 -13.14
CA VAL A 269 -9.19 -13.21 -13.97
C VAL A 269 -7.73 -13.43 -13.59
N THR A 270 -6.84 -13.33 -14.57
CA THR A 270 -5.38 -13.52 -14.40
C THR A 270 -4.60 -12.20 -14.42
N ASP A 271 -5.30 -11.06 -14.47
CA ASP A 271 -4.74 -9.72 -14.30
C ASP A 271 -5.38 -9.06 -13.09
N TRP A 272 -4.57 -8.73 -12.08
CA TRP A 272 -5.07 -8.23 -10.80
C TRP A 272 -5.74 -6.85 -10.93
N HIS A 273 -5.42 -6.09 -11.98
CA HIS A 273 -6.06 -4.80 -12.27
C HIS A 273 -7.54 -4.95 -12.64
N GLN A 274 -7.98 -6.17 -13.01
CA GLN A 274 -9.38 -6.47 -13.33
C GLN A 274 -10.17 -6.93 -12.10
N LEU A 275 -9.48 -7.19 -10.97
CA LEU A 275 -10.15 -7.59 -9.75
C LEU A 275 -11.01 -6.45 -9.21
N LYS A 276 -12.14 -6.85 -8.65
CA LYS A 276 -13.05 -5.99 -7.92
C LYS A 276 -12.83 -6.16 -6.44
N ARG A 277 -13.11 -5.10 -5.70
CA ARG A 277 -13.15 -5.15 -4.24
C ARG A 277 -14.07 -6.29 -3.80
N GLY A 278 -13.57 -7.16 -2.91
CA GLY A 278 -14.26 -8.37 -2.46
C GLY A 278 -13.82 -9.65 -3.15
N ASP A 279 -13.12 -9.57 -4.29
CA ASP A 279 -12.61 -10.76 -4.96
C ASP A 279 -11.53 -11.46 -4.11
N LEU A 280 -11.54 -12.79 -4.12
CA LEU A 280 -10.43 -13.57 -3.59
C LEU A 280 -9.26 -13.48 -4.55
N ILE A 281 -8.06 -13.40 -3.98
CA ILE A 281 -6.81 -13.32 -4.73
C ILE A 281 -5.89 -14.48 -4.34
N PHE A 282 -5.34 -15.20 -5.31
CA PHE A 282 -4.57 -16.42 -5.08
C PHE A 282 -3.14 -16.30 -5.60
N PHE A 283 -2.19 -16.85 -4.84
CA PHE A 283 -0.76 -16.68 -5.09
C PHE A 283 0.01 -18.00 -5.08
N MET A 284 1.01 -18.10 -5.97
CA MET A 284 1.99 -19.18 -6.00
C MET A 284 3.08 -18.99 -4.93
N SER A 285 3.96 -19.99 -4.80
CA SER A 285 5.09 -19.95 -3.87
C SER A 285 6.01 -18.74 -4.10
N TYR A 286 6.56 -18.20 -3.01
CA TYR A 286 7.57 -17.15 -3.08
C TYR A 286 8.88 -17.70 -3.68
N LYS A 287 9.45 -16.94 -4.63
CA LYS A 287 10.73 -17.27 -5.30
C LYS A 287 11.77 -16.14 -5.22
N GLY A 288 11.46 -15.07 -4.50
CA GLY A 288 12.26 -13.85 -4.41
C GLY A 288 11.42 -12.59 -4.51
N SER A 289 12.03 -11.44 -4.25
CA SER A 289 11.34 -10.14 -4.27
C SER A 289 11.37 -9.43 -5.63
N SER A 290 12.17 -9.91 -6.59
CA SER A 290 12.34 -9.27 -7.89
C SER A 290 11.44 -9.88 -8.95
N ALA A 291 11.04 -9.10 -9.96
CA ALA A 291 10.30 -9.58 -11.12
C ALA A 291 11.08 -10.68 -11.88
N SER A 292 12.41 -10.57 -11.94
CA SER A 292 13.28 -11.54 -12.62
C SER A 292 13.22 -12.94 -12.01
N ALA A 293 12.93 -13.08 -10.71
CA ALA A 293 12.78 -14.37 -10.06
C ALA A 293 11.56 -15.17 -10.53
N TYR A 294 10.65 -14.52 -11.28
CA TYR A 294 9.42 -15.11 -11.81
C TYR A 294 9.39 -15.12 -13.35
N ALA A 295 10.46 -14.68 -14.02
CA ALA A 295 10.53 -14.68 -15.48
C ALA A 295 10.42 -16.10 -16.05
N GLY A 296 9.61 -16.27 -17.09
CA GLY A 296 9.40 -17.57 -17.75
C GLY A 296 8.55 -18.57 -16.96
N ILE A 297 8.01 -18.20 -15.80
CA ILE A 297 7.10 -19.07 -15.05
C ILE A 297 5.71 -19.02 -15.66
N ASP A 298 5.23 -20.18 -16.11
CA ASP A 298 3.83 -20.38 -16.44
C ASP A 298 2.99 -20.45 -15.15
N LYS A 299 2.35 -19.33 -14.83
CA LYS A 299 1.52 -19.17 -13.62
C LYS A 299 0.32 -20.12 -13.59
N SER A 300 -0.26 -20.45 -14.75
CA SER A 300 -1.44 -21.32 -14.84
C SER A 300 -1.19 -22.74 -14.34
N LYS A 301 0.09 -23.17 -14.33
CA LYS A 301 0.52 -24.49 -13.85
C LYS A 301 1.02 -24.48 -12.40
N GLN A 302 1.01 -23.33 -11.73
CA GLN A 302 1.53 -23.20 -10.37
C GLN A 302 0.47 -23.54 -9.33
N LYS A 303 0.91 -24.22 -8.28
CA LYS A 303 0.08 -24.53 -7.13
C LYS A 303 -0.20 -23.27 -6.31
N ILE A 304 -1.45 -23.09 -5.88
CA ILE A 304 -1.83 -22.06 -4.90
C ILE A 304 -1.21 -22.39 -3.54
N THR A 305 -0.60 -21.38 -2.92
CA THR A 305 0.06 -21.49 -1.61
C THR A 305 -0.38 -20.43 -0.62
N HIS A 306 -1.11 -19.41 -1.08
CA HIS A 306 -1.55 -18.28 -0.27
C HIS A 306 -2.76 -17.63 -0.92
N ASP A 307 -3.64 -17.03 -0.12
CA ASP A 307 -4.81 -16.29 -0.55
C ASP A 307 -5.09 -15.05 0.32
N GLY A 308 -6.05 -14.24 -0.11
CA GLY A 308 -6.51 -13.05 0.59
C GLY A 308 -7.72 -12.42 -0.10
N ILE A 309 -8.15 -11.26 0.40
CA ILE A 309 -9.25 -10.48 -0.20
C ILE A 309 -8.72 -9.18 -0.79
N TYR A 310 -9.01 -8.97 -2.08
CA TYR A 310 -8.69 -7.72 -2.76
C TYR A 310 -9.63 -6.61 -2.29
N LEU A 311 -9.08 -5.48 -1.90
CA LEU A 311 -9.80 -4.34 -1.34
C LEU A 311 -10.04 -3.22 -2.35
N GLY A 312 -9.54 -3.37 -3.58
CA GLY A 312 -9.39 -2.28 -4.55
C GLY A 312 -8.03 -1.59 -4.42
N ASN A 313 -7.68 -0.77 -5.42
CA ASN A 313 -6.49 0.10 -5.41
C ASN A 313 -5.17 -0.62 -5.09
N GLY A 314 -5.02 -1.87 -5.53
CA GLY A 314 -3.81 -2.66 -5.27
C GLY A 314 -3.68 -3.13 -3.82
N GLN A 315 -4.73 -3.06 -3.01
CA GLN A 315 -4.67 -3.45 -1.59
C GLN A 315 -5.25 -4.85 -1.37
N VAL A 316 -4.61 -5.63 -0.49
CA VAL A 316 -5.01 -7.00 -0.14
C VAL A 316 -5.06 -7.15 1.37
N LEU A 317 -6.18 -7.63 1.91
CA LEU A 317 -6.32 -8.07 3.30
C LEU A 317 -5.96 -9.55 3.40
N HIS A 318 -4.96 -9.89 4.22
CA HIS A 318 -4.45 -11.25 4.38
C HIS A 318 -3.59 -11.42 5.64
N THR A 319 -3.13 -12.65 5.89
CA THR A 319 -2.05 -12.96 6.83
C THR A 319 -1.19 -14.09 6.28
N TYR A 320 0.15 -14.00 6.35
CA TYR A 320 1.02 -14.88 5.56
C TYR A 320 2.30 -15.38 6.25
N SER A 321 2.69 -14.83 7.40
CA SER A 321 3.81 -15.36 8.20
C SER A 321 3.83 -14.74 9.60
N LYS A 322 4.59 -15.32 10.53
CA LYS A 322 4.80 -14.74 11.87
C LYS A 322 5.48 -13.37 11.78
N GLU A 323 6.48 -13.26 10.92
CA GLU A 323 7.27 -12.04 10.68
C GLU A 323 6.44 -10.93 10.02
N SER A 324 5.33 -11.28 9.34
CA SER A 324 4.43 -10.30 8.75
C SER A 324 3.69 -9.45 9.79
N GLY A 325 3.59 -9.94 11.03
CA GLY A 325 2.91 -9.26 12.16
C GLY A 325 1.42 -9.55 12.25
N GLY A 326 0.93 -10.66 11.68
CA GLY A 326 -0.47 -11.08 11.76
C GLY A 326 -1.33 -10.61 10.60
N VAL A 327 -2.65 -10.51 10.82
CA VAL A 327 -3.62 -10.03 9.82
C VAL A 327 -3.36 -8.58 9.49
N LYS A 328 -3.24 -8.28 8.20
CA LYS A 328 -2.79 -6.97 7.73
C LYS A 328 -3.29 -6.69 6.32
N ILE A 329 -3.20 -5.43 5.95
CA ILE A 329 -3.35 -4.94 4.58
C ILE A 329 -1.95 -4.75 3.98
N SER A 330 -1.77 -5.21 2.74
CA SER A 330 -0.55 -5.04 1.95
C SER A 330 -0.85 -4.48 0.56
N SER A 331 0.14 -3.79 -0.03
CA SER A 331 0.10 -3.42 -1.44
C SER A 331 0.54 -4.61 -2.28
N ILE A 332 -0.15 -4.87 -3.39
CA ILE A 332 0.27 -5.83 -4.41
C ILE A 332 1.25 -5.19 -5.39
N ALA A 333 0.97 -3.96 -5.83
CA ALA A 333 1.65 -3.29 -6.92
C ALA A 333 3.15 -3.07 -6.65
N GLY A 334 3.99 -3.48 -7.59
CA GLY A 334 5.44 -3.38 -7.52
C GLY A 334 6.11 -4.30 -6.50
N THR A 335 5.36 -5.21 -5.88
CA THR A 335 5.87 -6.10 -4.84
C THR A 335 5.93 -7.55 -5.33
N HIS A 336 6.54 -8.43 -4.52
CA HIS A 336 6.52 -9.86 -4.80
C HIS A 336 5.10 -10.45 -4.86
N TRP A 337 4.08 -9.80 -4.29
CA TRP A 337 2.70 -10.26 -4.40
C TRP A 337 2.18 -10.18 -5.83
N GLU A 338 2.51 -9.11 -6.56
CA GLU A 338 2.16 -8.98 -7.98
C GLU A 338 2.83 -10.08 -8.81
N TYR A 339 4.10 -10.36 -8.53
CA TYR A 339 4.83 -11.40 -9.28
C TYR A 339 4.30 -12.82 -8.98
N ARG A 340 3.76 -13.03 -7.77
CA ARG A 340 3.18 -14.31 -7.33
C ARG A 340 1.70 -14.48 -7.66
N PHE A 341 0.99 -13.43 -8.08
CA PHE A 341 -0.44 -13.51 -8.37
C PHE A 341 -0.70 -14.52 -9.49
N VAL A 342 -1.60 -15.48 -9.26
CA VAL A 342 -1.95 -16.55 -10.22
C VAL A 342 -3.26 -16.22 -10.91
N TYR A 343 -4.34 -16.06 -10.13
CA TYR A 343 -5.65 -15.59 -10.55
C TYR A 343 -6.43 -15.09 -9.33
N GLY A 344 -7.58 -14.47 -9.57
CA GLY A 344 -8.55 -14.10 -8.54
C GLY A 344 -9.95 -13.94 -9.12
N GLY A 345 -10.96 -13.82 -8.27
CA GLY A 345 -12.35 -13.68 -8.69
C GLY A 345 -13.34 -13.72 -7.52
N SER A 346 -14.62 -13.51 -7.84
CA SER A 346 -15.68 -13.43 -6.84
C SER A 346 -16.05 -14.82 -6.31
N ALA A 347 -16.12 -14.94 -4.99
CA ALA A 347 -16.74 -16.09 -4.32
C ALA A 347 -18.28 -15.99 -4.25
N LEU A 348 -18.86 -14.82 -4.58
CA LEU A 348 -20.29 -14.59 -4.70
C LEU A 348 -20.76 -14.83 -6.14
#